data_AF-A0AAD6KB68-F1
#
_entry.id   AF-A0AAD6KB68-F1
#
_cell.length_a   1.000
_cell.length_b   1.000
_cell.length_c   1.000
_cell.angle_alpha   90.00
_cell.angle_beta   90.00
_cell.angle_gamma   90.00
#
_symmetry.space_group_name_H-M   'P 1'
#
loop_
_entity.id
_entity.type
_entity.pdbx_description
1 polymer ?
#
loop_
_entity_poly.entity_id
_entity_poly.type
_entity_poly.pdbx_seq_one_letter_code
_entity_poly.pdbx_strand_id
1 'polypeptide(L)'
;MWRLKIAERGNNPYIFTTNEYVGRQIWEYDPNAGTPEEREEVEEARRNFTLNRSKVKPSSDLLWQYQILREKNFKQTIPAVRVEEGEEVTYEKTTTAMKRSANFYSALQASDGHWPAENSGVLFFLPPFVFCFYITGHLNTMFPPEYRKEIFRYIYNHQNEDGGWGLHIESHSNMFCTTFSYICLRMLGVGPDEEACARGRKWILDRGGVTSIPSWGKTWLSILGLFDWSGCNPMPPEFWILPTSLPVHPAKDVVLLSIGLHANVVSVREKIRRTNHTSDSVIERRTVPSALRKCKVEAGQTFMREGGSLLSPFLDSGLPLGQSVSDVGASAHSLALQPAGQKESSGSDDEAHSLRG
;
A
#
# COMPACT_ATOMS: atom_id res chain seq x y z
N MET A 1 1.91 -17.55 -12.08
CA MET A 1 2.71 -16.32 -12.14
C MET A 1 1.79 -15.12 -12.38
N TRP A 2 2.12 -13.95 -11.82
CA TRP A 2 1.36 -12.72 -12.06
C TRP A 2 1.75 -12.11 -13.41
N ARG A 3 0.75 -11.69 -14.20
CA ARG A 3 0.94 -11.01 -15.49
C ARG A 3 0.25 -9.67 -15.51
N LEU A 4 0.89 -8.70 -16.16
CA LEU A 4 0.31 -7.39 -16.38
C LEU A 4 -0.39 -7.36 -17.73
N LYS A 5 -1.68 -7.03 -17.74
CA LYS A 5 -2.47 -6.79 -18.94
C LYS A 5 -2.55 -5.31 -19.22
N ILE A 6 -2.28 -4.92 -20.46
CA ILE A 6 -2.26 -3.54 -20.92
C ILE A 6 -3.39 -3.31 -21.92
N ALA A 7 -4.20 -2.27 -21.68
CA ALA A 7 -5.27 -1.83 -22.57
C ALA A 7 -6.24 -2.94 -23.05
N GLU A 8 -6.34 -4.06 -22.33
CA GLU A 8 -7.24 -5.14 -22.71
C GLU A 8 -8.69 -4.79 -22.36
N ARG A 9 -9.56 -4.88 -23.38
CA ARG A 9 -11.00 -4.59 -23.30
C ARG A 9 -11.75 -5.51 -22.31
N GLY A 10 -11.25 -6.72 -22.10
CA GLY A 10 -11.96 -7.78 -21.37
C GLY A 10 -13.35 -8.08 -21.95
N ASN A 11 -14.04 -9.08 -21.41
CA ASN A 11 -15.43 -9.41 -21.78
C ASN A 11 -16.44 -8.93 -20.71
N ASN A 12 -16.06 -7.95 -19.88
CA ASN A 12 -16.89 -7.51 -18.76
C ASN A 12 -17.74 -6.31 -19.17
N PRO A 13 -19.08 -6.42 -19.20
CA PRO A 13 -19.97 -5.33 -19.61
C PRO A 13 -19.93 -4.11 -18.64
N TYR A 14 -19.40 -4.29 -17.43
CA TYR A 14 -19.26 -3.23 -16.43
C TYR A 14 -17.93 -2.48 -16.52
N ILE A 15 -16.96 -2.96 -17.32
CA ILE A 15 -15.72 -2.25 -17.57
C ILE A 15 -15.87 -1.53 -18.90
N PHE A 16 -15.99 -0.20 -18.86
CA PHE A 16 -16.02 0.65 -20.05
C PHE A 16 -15.08 1.85 -19.86
N THR A 17 -14.69 2.45 -20.98
CA THR A 17 -13.76 3.59 -21.02
C THR A 17 -14.16 4.49 -22.19
N THR A 18 -13.81 5.77 -22.10
CA THR A 18 -13.99 6.74 -23.19
C THR A 18 -12.77 6.80 -24.13
N ASN A 19 -11.70 6.08 -23.82
CA ASN A 19 -10.40 6.14 -24.50
C ASN A 19 -9.86 4.76 -24.86
N GLU A 20 -10.74 3.80 -25.16
CA GLU A 20 -10.39 2.44 -25.56
C GLU A 20 -9.36 1.75 -24.63
N TYR A 21 -9.47 1.95 -23.32
CA TYR A 21 -8.64 1.32 -22.28
C TYR A 21 -7.16 1.74 -22.28
N VAL A 22 -6.77 2.71 -23.11
CA VAL A 22 -5.41 3.25 -23.15
C VAL A 22 -5.00 3.77 -21.76
N GLY A 23 -3.80 3.40 -21.33
CA GLY A 23 -3.24 3.73 -20.01
C GLY A 23 -3.72 2.83 -18.87
N ARG A 24 -4.56 1.82 -19.14
CA ARG A 24 -5.01 0.88 -18.10
C ARG A 24 -4.09 -0.32 -18.01
N GLN A 25 -3.77 -0.67 -16.76
CA GLN A 25 -2.98 -1.83 -16.40
C GLN A 25 -3.71 -2.66 -15.35
N ILE A 26 -3.75 -3.99 -15.52
CA ILE A 26 -4.40 -4.93 -14.60
C ILE A 26 -3.48 -6.11 -14.34
N TRP A 27 -3.22 -6.39 -13.06
CA TRP A 27 -2.52 -7.60 -12.65
C TRP A 27 -3.50 -8.77 -12.53
N GLU A 28 -3.21 -9.86 -13.25
CA GLU A 28 -3.94 -11.13 -13.16
C GLU A 28 -2.99 -12.27 -12.83
N TYR A 29 -3.47 -13.21 -12.01
CA TYR A 29 -2.74 -14.42 -11.71
C TYR A 29 -3.09 -15.53 -12.70
N ASP A 30 -2.08 -16.08 -13.37
CA ASP A 30 -2.21 -17.26 -14.23
C ASP A 30 -1.35 -18.41 -13.66
N PRO A 31 -1.94 -19.53 -13.20
CA PRO A 31 -1.18 -20.66 -12.65
C PRO A 31 -0.28 -21.35 -13.69
N ASN A 32 -0.58 -21.19 -14.98
CA ASN A 32 0.14 -21.82 -16.08
C ASN A 32 1.16 -20.88 -16.74
N ALA A 33 1.12 -19.58 -16.43
CA ALA A 33 2.06 -18.61 -16.98
C ALA A 33 3.50 -18.84 -16.51
N GLY A 34 4.41 -18.62 -17.45
CA GLY A 34 5.87 -18.60 -17.29
C GLY A 34 6.52 -19.97 -17.14
N THR A 35 7.79 -20.06 -17.55
CA THR A 35 8.62 -21.26 -17.38
C THR A 35 9.02 -21.46 -15.90
N PRO A 36 9.51 -22.65 -15.50
CA PRO A 36 10.02 -22.86 -14.14
C PRO A 36 11.10 -21.85 -13.74
N GLU A 37 11.99 -21.49 -14.67
CA GLU A 37 13.07 -20.53 -14.45
C GLU A 37 12.52 -19.12 -14.22
N GLU A 38 11.53 -18.69 -15.01
CA GLU A 38 10.90 -17.37 -14.85
C GLU A 38 10.14 -17.27 -13.52
N ARG A 39 9.50 -18.36 -13.08
CA ARG A 39 8.82 -18.41 -11.78
C ARG A 39 9.81 -18.33 -10.63
N GLU A 40 10.95 -19.00 -10.74
CA GLU A 40 12.00 -18.95 -9.73
C GLU A 40 12.64 -17.56 -9.65
N GLU A 41 12.83 -16.88 -10.79
CA GLU A 41 13.30 -15.48 -10.82
C GLU A 41 12.35 -14.54 -10.05
N VAL A 42 11.04 -14.73 -10.20
CA VAL A 42 10.04 -13.97 -9.44
C VAL A 42 10.12 -14.26 -7.94
N GLU A 43 10.27 -15.52 -7.55
CA GLU A 43 10.43 -15.88 -6.13
C GLU A 43 11.74 -15.36 -5.55
N GLU A 44 12.83 -15.35 -6.31
CA GLU A 44 14.10 -14.76 -5.90
C GLU A 44 13.97 -13.24 -5.70
N ALA A 45 13.32 -12.53 -6.63
CA ALA A 45 13.04 -11.10 -6.46
C ALA A 45 12.23 -10.80 -5.19
N ARG A 46 11.25 -11.65 -4.86
CA ARG A 46 10.44 -11.54 -3.63
C ARG A 46 11.28 -11.76 -2.37
N ARG A 47 12.15 -12.77 -2.37
CA ARG A 47 13.07 -13.04 -1.25
C ARG A 47 14.04 -11.88 -1.07
N ASN A 48 14.65 -11.40 -2.15
CA ASN A 48 15.56 -10.26 -2.11
C ASN A 48 14.90 -9.00 -1.59
N PHE A 49 13.68 -8.69 -2.03
CA PHE A 49 12.93 -7.55 -1.51
C PHE A 49 12.67 -7.71 0.00
N THR A 50 12.23 -8.89 0.43
CA THR A 50 11.96 -9.17 1.86
C THR A 50 13.21 -8.99 2.73
N LEU A 51 14.37 -9.46 2.27
CA LEU A 51 15.64 -9.31 2.97
C LEU A 51 16.13 -7.85 3.03
N ASN A 52 15.80 -7.05 2.02
CA ASN A 52 16.29 -5.67 1.89
C ASN A 52 15.23 -4.60 2.18
N ARG A 53 14.03 -4.98 2.64
CA ARG A 53 12.87 -4.09 2.88
C ARG A 53 13.13 -2.93 3.86
N SER A 54 14.15 -3.04 4.71
CA SER A 54 14.56 -1.96 5.60
C SER A 54 15.36 -0.88 4.87
N LYS A 55 16.10 -1.25 3.82
CA LYS A 55 16.98 -0.39 3.01
C LYS A 55 16.28 0.16 1.76
N VAL A 56 15.48 -0.66 1.11
CA VAL A 56 14.73 -0.31 -0.11
C VAL A 56 13.26 -0.49 0.17
N LYS A 57 12.51 0.61 0.16
CA LYS A 57 11.09 0.66 0.53
C LYS A 57 10.16 0.26 -0.61
N PRO A 58 10.30 0.78 -1.85
CA PRO A 58 9.46 0.37 -2.96
C PRO A 58 9.96 -0.93 -3.62
N SER A 59 9.06 -1.65 -4.30
CA SER A 59 9.37 -2.94 -4.95
C SER A 59 10.11 -2.81 -6.29
N SER A 60 10.24 -1.57 -6.79
CA SER A 60 10.90 -1.21 -8.04
C SER A 60 10.30 -1.85 -9.30
N ASP A 61 9.02 -2.25 -9.28
CA ASP A 61 8.30 -2.81 -10.45
C ASP A 61 9.00 -4.01 -11.12
N LEU A 62 9.86 -4.74 -10.39
CA LEU A 62 10.74 -5.76 -10.99
C LEU A 62 9.97 -6.83 -11.76
N LEU A 63 8.82 -7.26 -11.24
CA LEU A 63 7.98 -8.28 -11.86
C LEU A 63 7.45 -7.84 -13.23
N TRP A 64 7.14 -6.55 -13.40
CA TRP A 64 6.75 -5.99 -14.68
C TRP A 64 7.96 -5.83 -15.60
N GLN A 65 9.07 -5.31 -15.08
CA GLN A 65 10.30 -5.11 -15.84
C GLN A 65 10.80 -6.41 -16.46
N TYR A 66 10.79 -7.53 -15.72
CA TYR A 66 11.17 -8.84 -16.26
C TYR A 66 10.31 -9.26 -17.45
N GLN A 67 9.00 -9.02 -17.37
CA GLN A 67 8.07 -9.39 -18.43
C GLN A 67 8.28 -8.55 -19.69
N ILE A 68 8.24 -7.22 -19.57
CA ILE A 68 8.28 -6.34 -20.75
C ILE A 68 9.65 -6.36 -21.45
N LEU A 69 10.74 -6.45 -20.69
CA LEU A 69 12.08 -6.51 -21.26
C LEU A 69 12.32 -7.83 -21.97
N ARG A 70 11.78 -8.94 -21.45
CA ARG A 70 11.85 -10.25 -22.10
C ARG A 70 11.01 -10.30 -23.36
N GLU A 71 9.78 -9.80 -23.32
CA GLU A 71 8.90 -9.71 -24.49
C GLU A 71 9.54 -8.91 -25.64
N LYS A 72 10.29 -7.85 -25.31
CA LYS A 72 11.03 -7.03 -26.28
C LYS A 72 12.42 -7.57 -26.63
N ASN A 73 12.84 -8.70 -26.03
CA ASN A 73 14.20 -9.25 -26.13
C ASN A 73 15.27 -8.17 -25.87
N PHE A 74 15.00 -7.28 -24.93
CA PHE A 74 15.84 -6.12 -24.65
C PHE A 74 17.14 -6.54 -23.96
N LYS A 75 18.26 -5.98 -24.42
CA LYS A 75 19.57 -6.13 -23.80
C LYS A 75 20.18 -4.75 -23.61
N GLN A 76 20.53 -4.42 -22.38
CA GLN A 76 21.19 -3.16 -22.09
C GLN A 76 22.67 -3.24 -22.53
N THR A 77 22.98 -2.64 -23.67
CA THR A 77 24.33 -2.65 -24.26
C THR A 77 25.22 -1.50 -23.78
N ILE A 78 24.64 -0.43 -23.26
CA ILE A 78 25.40 0.74 -22.79
C ILE A 78 25.87 0.46 -21.36
N PRO A 79 27.19 0.48 -21.05
CA PRO A 79 27.69 0.15 -19.71
C PRO A 79 27.15 1.07 -18.61
N ALA A 80 27.05 0.55 -17.38
CA ALA A 80 26.68 1.35 -16.22
C ALA A 80 27.80 2.36 -15.90
N VAL A 81 27.42 3.62 -15.69
CA VAL A 81 28.34 4.66 -15.25
C VAL A 81 28.32 4.70 -13.72
N ARG A 82 29.48 4.57 -13.09
CA ARG A 82 29.67 4.80 -11.66
C ARG A 82 30.51 6.06 -11.48
N VAL A 83 30.12 6.88 -10.52
CA VAL A 83 30.88 8.07 -10.11
C VAL A 83 31.21 7.85 -8.64
N GLU A 84 32.50 7.77 -8.34
CA GLU A 84 32.96 7.57 -6.96
C GLU A 84 32.90 8.90 -6.19
N GLU A 85 32.93 8.81 -4.85
CA GLU A 85 32.90 10.00 -4.00
C GLU A 85 34.15 10.86 -4.24
N GLY A 86 33.95 12.14 -4.56
CA GLY A 86 35.01 13.09 -4.89
C GLY A 86 35.49 13.05 -6.35
N GLU A 87 34.94 12.18 -7.19
CA GLU A 87 35.26 12.11 -8.61
C GLU A 87 34.52 13.19 -9.43
N GLU A 88 35.20 13.83 -10.39
CA GLU A 88 34.59 14.83 -11.25
C GLU A 88 33.55 14.21 -12.22
N VAL A 89 32.35 14.79 -12.26
CA VAL A 89 31.29 14.40 -13.20
C VAL A 89 31.58 14.99 -14.57
N THR A 90 32.11 14.16 -15.47
CA THR A 90 32.42 14.59 -16.84
C THR A 90 31.18 14.61 -17.75
N TYR A 91 31.28 15.38 -18.83
CA TYR A 91 30.24 15.42 -19.88
C TYR A 91 30.01 14.03 -20.51
N GLU A 92 31.07 13.25 -20.69
CA GLU A 92 31.00 11.90 -21.25
C GLU A 92 30.23 10.93 -20.34
N LYS A 93 30.52 10.97 -19.04
CA LYS A 93 29.81 10.17 -18.03
C LYS A 93 28.33 10.52 -17.98
N THR A 94 28.01 11.81 -17.94
CA THR A 94 26.64 12.31 -17.97
C THR A 94 25.91 11.87 -19.24
N THR A 95 26.53 12.04 -20.40
CA THR A 95 25.96 11.65 -21.69
C THR A 95 25.70 10.15 -21.78
N THR A 96 26.64 9.33 -21.29
CA THR A 96 26.51 7.88 -21.28
C THR A 96 25.40 7.42 -20.34
N ALA A 97 25.33 7.99 -19.13
CA ALA A 97 24.27 7.71 -18.16
C ALA A 97 22.88 8.09 -18.70
N MET A 98 22.76 9.26 -19.35
CA MET A 98 21.53 9.70 -20.00
C MET A 98 21.10 8.75 -21.11
N LYS A 99 22.01 8.40 -22.04
CA LYS A 99 21.72 7.46 -23.14
C LYS A 99 21.31 6.09 -22.62
N ARG A 100 22.00 5.56 -21.60
CA ARG A 100 21.65 4.29 -20.95
C ARG A 100 20.24 4.33 -20.38
N SER A 101 19.91 5.41 -19.67
CA SER A 101 18.62 5.61 -19.02
C SER A 101 17.49 5.75 -20.04
N ALA A 102 17.68 6.57 -21.07
CA ALA A 102 16.72 6.74 -22.16
C ALA A 102 16.46 5.40 -22.88
N ASN A 103 17.53 4.67 -23.25
CA ASN A 103 17.41 3.35 -23.87
C ASN A 103 16.60 2.36 -23.01
N PHE A 104 16.86 2.35 -21.70
CA PHE A 104 16.13 1.51 -20.76
C PHE A 104 14.66 1.92 -20.61
N TYR A 105 14.38 3.19 -20.36
CA TYR A 105 13.01 3.68 -20.19
C TYR A 105 12.17 3.52 -21.45
N SER A 106 12.74 3.73 -22.64
CA SER A 106 12.05 3.44 -23.91
C SER A 106 11.67 1.96 -24.02
N ALA A 107 12.51 1.05 -23.52
CA ALA A 107 12.18 -0.37 -23.48
C ALA A 107 11.04 -0.70 -22.49
N LEU A 108 10.84 0.08 -21.44
CA LEU A 108 9.74 -0.12 -20.48
C LEU A 108 8.38 0.42 -20.92
N GLN A 109 8.31 1.19 -22.02
CA GLN A 109 7.04 1.72 -22.55
C GLN A 109 6.10 0.58 -22.95
N ALA A 110 4.85 0.60 -22.48
CA ALA A 110 3.85 -0.38 -22.86
C ALA A 110 3.37 -0.21 -24.31
N SER A 111 2.65 -1.21 -24.82
CA SER A 111 2.23 -1.28 -26.23
C SER A 111 1.26 -0.16 -26.66
N ASP A 112 0.52 0.41 -25.73
CA ASP A 112 -0.39 1.55 -25.93
C ASP A 112 0.29 2.92 -25.65
N GLY A 113 1.60 2.91 -25.38
CA GLY A 113 2.42 4.11 -25.24
C GLY A 113 2.58 4.65 -23.82
N HIS A 114 1.89 4.11 -22.81
CA HIS A 114 2.09 4.55 -21.41
C HIS A 114 3.27 3.83 -20.74
N TRP A 115 3.67 4.30 -19.55
CA TRP A 115 4.66 3.62 -18.70
C TRP A 115 3.97 3.03 -17.48
N PRO A 116 3.79 1.71 -17.44
CA PRO A 116 3.34 1.03 -16.24
C PRO A 116 4.29 1.28 -15.08
N ALA A 117 3.72 1.67 -13.94
CA ALA A 117 4.46 1.88 -12.72
C ALA A 117 3.60 1.56 -11.49
N GLU A 118 4.24 1.09 -10.44
CA GLU A 118 3.69 0.99 -9.11
C GLU A 118 3.49 2.40 -8.55
N ASN A 119 2.23 2.75 -8.26
CA ASN A 119 1.90 3.94 -7.48
C ASN A 119 1.72 3.54 -6.00
N SER A 120 2.85 3.20 -5.37
CA SER A 120 2.90 2.79 -3.96
C SER A 120 3.27 3.96 -3.06
N GLY A 121 3.17 3.72 -1.77
CA GLY A 121 3.49 4.70 -0.74
C GLY A 121 2.50 4.59 0.39
N VAL A 122 1.21 4.77 0.13
CA VAL A 122 0.20 4.91 1.18
C VAL A 122 -0.24 3.56 1.76
N LEU A 123 -0.21 3.42 3.09
CA LEU A 123 -0.54 2.17 3.79
C LEU A 123 -1.99 2.09 4.29
N PHE A 124 -2.84 3.07 3.96
CA PHE A 124 -4.25 3.12 4.39
C PHE A 124 -5.27 3.00 3.24
N PHE A 125 -4.87 2.63 2.02
CA PHE A 125 -5.83 2.31 0.94
C PHE A 125 -6.24 0.83 0.93
N LEU A 126 -5.28 -0.07 1.06
CA LEU A 126 -5.52 -1.51 1.02
C LEU A 126 -6.44 -1.99 2.17
N PRO A 127 -6.24 -1.58 3.44
CA PRO A 127 -7.11 -2.05 4.51
C PRO A 127 -8.59 -1.64 4.34
N PRO A 128 -8.95 -0.37 4.07
CA PRO A 128 -10.33 0.00 3.78
C PRO A 128 -10.93 -0.71 2.57
N PHE A 129 -10.13 -0.99 1.54
CA PHE A 129 -10.58 -1.77 0.39
C PHE A 129 -11.00 -3.19 0.79
N VAL A 130 -10.21 -3.84 1.65
CA VAL A 130 -10.57 -5.13 2.26
C VAL A 130 -11.82 -5.01 3.14
N PHE A 131 -11.94 -3.93 3.92
CA PHE A 131 -13.09 -3.68 4.79
C PHE A 131 -14.39 -3.56 3.99
N CYS A 132 -14.37 -2.86 2.85
CA CYS A 132 -15.54 -2.74 1.97
C CYS A 132 -16.04 -4.10 1.48
N PHE A 133 -15.16 -5.00 1.03
CA PHE A 133 -15.57 -6.33 0.58
C PHE A 133 -15.94 -7.27 1.71
N TYR A 134 -15.37 -7.07 2.90
CA TYR A 134 -15.85 -7.72 4.10
C TYR A 134 -17.30 -7.30 4.41
N ILE A 135 -17.57 -6.00 4.48
CA ILE A 135 -18.90 -5.45 4.82
C ILE A 135 -19.96 -5.88 3.80
N THR A 136 -19.60 -5.90 2.51
CA THR A 136 -20.52 -6.29 1.43
C THR A 136 -20.66 -7.79 1.24
N GLY A 137 -19.87 -8.62 1.95
CA GLY A 137 -19.94 -10.08 1.88
C GLY A 137 -19.23 -10.71 0.68
N HIS A 138 -18.39 -9.97 -0.04
CA HIS A 138 -17.69 -10.42 -1.27
C HIS A 138 -16.20 -10.70 -1.05
N LEU A 139 -15.74 -10.78 0.21
CA LEU A 139 -14.32 -10.96 0.54
C LEU A 139 -13.68 -12.15 -0.17
N ASN A 140 -14.35 -13.31 -0.19
CA ASN A 140 -13.82 -14.52 -0.82
C ASN A 140 -13.83 -14.45 -2.35
N THR A 141 -14.80 -13.74 -2.93
CA THR A 141 -14.91 -13.54 -4.38
C THR A 141 -13.85 -12.58 -4.88
N MET A 142 -13.57 -11.51 -4.15
CA MET A 142 -12.61 -10.47 -4.55
C MET A 142 -11.16 -10.81 -4.22
N PHE A 143 -10.93 -11.57 -3.14
CA PHE A 143 -9.59 -11.95 -2.72
C PHE A 143 -9.47 -13.48 -2.68
N PRO A 144 -9.31 -14.13 -3.84
CA PRO A 144 -8.95 -15.54 -3.90
C PRO A 144 -7.53 -15.76 -3.33
N PRO A 145 -7.10 -17.02 -3.08
CA PRO A 145 -5.89 -17.32 -2.31
C PRO A 145 -4.62 -16.60 -2.76
N GLU A 146 -4.39 -16.48 -4.07
CA GLU A 146 -3.18 -15.81 -4.60
C GLU A 146 -3.17 -14.31 -4.32
N TYR A 147 -4.32 -13.64 -4.42
CA TYR A 147 -4.43 -12.21 -4.07
C TYR A 147 -4.17 -12.01 -2.57
N ARG A 148 -4.65 -12.91 -1.71
CA ARG A 148 -4.36 -12.84 -0.27
C ARG A 148 -2.88 -12.98 0.03
N LYS A 149 -2.18 -13.90 -0.66
CA LYS A 149 -0.72 -14.04 -0.50
C LYS A 149 0.01 -12.74 -0.82
N GLU A 150 -0.39 -12.03 -1.88
CA GLU A 150 0.20 -10.72 -2.19
C GLU A 150 -0.14 -9.65 -1.16
N ILE A 151 -1.39 -9.62 -0.68
CA ILE A 151 -1.81 -8.69 0.40
C ILE A 151 -0.97 -8.94 1.66
N PHE A 152 -0.82 -10.20 2.07
CA PHE A 152 0.00 -10.58 3.21
C PHE A 152 1.46 -10.19 3.00
N ARG A 153 2.04 -10.51 1.84
CA ARG A 153 3.41 -10.13 1.49
C ARG A 153 3.61 -8.61 1.57
N TYR A 154 2.67 -7.83 1.05
CA TYR A 154 2.71 -6.37 1.12
C TYR A 154 2.65 -5.89 2.58
N ILE A 155 1.69 -6.35 3.37
CA ILE A 155 1.55 -5.92 4.77
C ILE A 155 2.78 -6.32 5.60
N TYR A 156 3.28 -7.54 5.43
CA TYR A 156 4.44 -8.04 6.18
C TYR A 156 5.73 -7.32 5.81
N ASN A 157 5.93 -6.99 4.54
CA ASN A 157 7.13 -6.27 4.11
C ASN A 157 7.18 -4.81 4.56
N HIS A 158 6.03 -4.22 4.87
CA HIS A 158 5.93 -2.85 5.35
C HIS A 158 5.63 -2.73 6.85
N GLN A 159 5.72 -3.83 7.60
CA GLN A 159 5.70 -3.76 9.06
C GLN A 159 7.05 -3.26 9.57
N ASN A 160 7.04 -2.21 10.38
CA ASN A 160 8.24 -1.64 10.97
C ASN A 160 8.82 -2.57 12.04
N GLU A 161 10.09 -2.34 12.41
CA GLU A 161 10.79 -3.12 13.44
C GLU A 161 10.10 -3.05 14.81
N ASP A 162 9.44 -1.93 15.11
CA ASP A 162 8.66 -1.76 16.35
C ASP A 162 7.35 -2.57 16.35
N GLY A 163 6.97 -3.20 15.24
CA GLY A 163 5.75 -4.00 15.09
C GLY A 163 4.55 -3.23 14.56
N GLY A 164 4.66 -1.91 14.36
CA GLY A 164 3.58 -1.10 13.80
C GLY A 164 3.68 -0.89 12.28
N TRP A 165 2.78 -0.07 11.75
CA TRP A 165 2.76 0.38 10.36
C TRP A 165 2.62 1.90 10.29
N GLY A 166 3.34 2.52 9.36
CA GLY A 166 3.33 3.95 9.14
C GLY A 166 2.22 4.43 8.20
N LEU A 167 2.11 5.75 8.02
CA LEU A 167 1.16 6.40 7.10
C LEU A 167 1.49 6.06 5.63
N HIS A 168 2.79 5.99 5.34
CA HIS A 168 3.36 5.49 4.11
C HIS A 168 4.54 4.53 4.37
N ILE A 169 5.00 3.83 3.34
CA ILE A 169 6.04 2.78 3.38
C ILE A 169 7.36 3.20 4.03
N GLU A 170 7.65 4.51 4.11
CA GLU A 170 8.88 5.05 4.70
C GLU A 170 8.67 5.68 6.09
N SER A 171 7.41 5.80 6.54
CA SER A 171 7.10 6.50 7.78
C SER A 171 7.16 5.61 9.02
N HIS A 172 7.40 6.26 10.16
CA HIS A 172 7.25 5.65 11.47
C HIS A 172 5.83 5.17 11.73
N SER A 173 5.73 4.15 12.57
CA SER A 173 4.46 3.55 12.97
C SER A 173 3.53 4.55 13.62
N ASN A 174 2.25 4.48 13.27
CA ASN A 174 1.21 5.31 13.88
C ASN A 174 -0.05 4.49 14.19
N MET A 175 -0.92 5.04 15.04
CA MET A 175 -2.13 4.34 15.50
C MET A 175 -3.10 4.02 14.36
N PHE A 176 -3.19 4.89 13.35
CA PHE A 176 -4.12 4.74 12.23
C PHE A 176 -3.80 3.51 11.38
N CYS A 177 -2.60 3.49 10.78
CA CYS A 177 -2.19 2.43 9.88
C CYS A 177 -1.88 1.13 10.61
N THR A 178 -1.35 1.18 11.84
CA THR A 178 -1.13 -0.03 12.63
C THR A 178 -2.45 -0.75 12.93
N THR A 179 -3.48 0.00 13.36
CA THR A 179 -4.80 -0.55 13.61
C THR A 179 -5.42 -1.12 12.34
N PHE A 180 -5.28 -0.40 11.22
CA PHE A 180 -5.85 -0.82 9.93
C PHE A 180 -5.19 -2.09 9.38
N SER A 181 -3.85 -2.15 9.39
CA SER A 181 -3.11 -3.35 9.00
C SER A 181 -3.44 -4.54 9.88
N TYR A 182 -3.52 -4.34 11.22
CA TYR A 182 -3.95 -5.39 12.14
C TYR A 182 -5.34 -5.92 11.79
N ILE A 183 -6.35 -5.05 11.65
CA ILE A 183 -7.72 -5.46 11.32
C ILE A 183 -7.77 -6.15 9.95
N CYS A 184 -7.02 -5.67 8.96
CA CYS A 184 -6.93 -6.27 7.64
C CYS A 184 -6.46 -7.72 7.71
N LEU A 185 -5.36 -7.99 8.42
CA LEU A 185 -4.84 -9.34 8.65
C LEU A 185 -5.89 -10.21 9.35
N ARG A 186 -6.53 -9.69 10.42
CA ARG A 186 -7.57 -10.42 11.16
C ARG A 186 -8.79 -10.77 10.30
N MET A 187 -9.23 -9.85 9.43
CA MET A 187 -10.36 -10.08 8.51
C MET A 187 -10.05 -11.13 7.44
N LEU A 188 -8.80 -11.19 6.99
CA LEU A 188 -8.34 -12.15 6.00
C LEU A 188 -8.01 -13.53 6.58
N GLY A 189 -8.16 -13.70 7.91
CA GLY A 189 -8.08 -14.99 8.59
C GLY A 189 -6.81 -15.23 9.39
N VAL A 190 -5.90 -14.25 9.47
CA VAL A 190 -4.66 -14.37 10.26
C VAL A 190 -4.99 -14.38 11.75
N GLY A 191 -4.36 -15.31 12.47
CA GLY A 191 -4.55 -15.49 13.92
C GLY A 191 -4.10 -14.27 14.75
N PRO A 192 -4.67 -14.07 15.95
CA PRO A 192 -4.24 -13.03 16.88
C PRO A 192 -2.77 -13.13 17.28
N ASP A 193 -2.30 -14.37 17.41
CA ASP A 193 -1.02 -14.72 18.03
C ASP A 193 0.07 -15.02 16.98
N GLU A 194 -0.28 -14.93 15.70
CA GLU A 194 0.71 -14.92 14.62
C GLU A 194 1.58 -13.67 14.70
N GLU A 195 2.86 -13.80 14.37
CA GLU A 195 3.92 -12.83 14.71
C GLU A 195 3.54 -11.38 14.37
N ALA A 196 3.12 -11.11 13.13
CA ALA A 196 2.78 -9.77 12.68
C ALA A 196 1.59 -9.18 13.45
N CYS A 197 0.55 -9.99 13.68
CA CYS A 197 -0.64 -9.60 14.45
C CYS A 197 -0.31 -9.37 15.92
N ALA A 198 0.47 -10.27 16.54
CA ALA A 198 0.86 -10.18 17.93
C ALA A 198 1.68 -8.91 18.20
N ARG A 199 2.65 -8.62 17.33
CA ARG A 199 3.48 -7.40 17.39
C ARG A 199 2.65 -6.13 17.16
N GLY A 200 1.78 -6.13 16.16
CA GLY A 200 0.87 -5.00 15.89
C GLY A 200 -0.08 -4.73 17.06
N ARG A 201 -0.69 -5.77 17.62
CA ARG A 201 -1.55 -5.68 18.80
C ARG A 201 -0.78 -5.13 20.00
N LYS A 202 0.42 -5.64 20.28
CA LYS A 202 1.27 -5.13 21.35
C LYS A 202 1.58 -3.65 21.15
N TRP A 203 1.98 -3.25 19.93
CA TRP A 203 2.27 -1.86 19.60
C TRP A 203 1.08 -0.92 19.88
N ILE A 204 -0.14 -1.34 19.52
CA ILE A 204 -1.38 -0.60 19.77
C ILE A 204 -1.64 -0.46 21.27
N LEU A 205 -1.53 -1.55 22.03
CA LEU A 205 -1.80 -1.57 23.47
C LEU A 205 -0.82 -0.71 24.25
N ASP A 206 0.47 -0.82 23.93
CA ASP A 206 1.53 -0.05 24.58
C ASP A 206 1.36 1.48 24.37
N ARG A 207 0.55 1.90 23.39
CA ARG A 207 0.28 3.31 23.04
C ARG A 207 -1.14 3.76 23.40
N GLY A 208 -1.79 3.08 24.34
CA GLY A 208 -3.07 3.49 24.91
C GLY A 208 -4.30 3.04 24.12
N GLY A 209 -4.13 2.16 23.14
CA GLY A 209 -5.23 1.61 22.35
C GLY A 209 -5.76 2.56 21.28
N VAL A 210 -6.87 2.18 20.67
CA VAL A 210 -7.40 2.84 19.47
C VAL A 210 -8.19 4.13 19.75
N THR A 211 -8.34 4.54 21.01
CA THR A 211 -9.09 5.75 21.39
C THR A 211 -8.45 7.04 20.86
N SER A 212 -7.12 7.03 20.69
CA SER A 212 -6.31 8.13 20.15
C SER A 212 -6.20 8.11 18.62
N ILE A 213 -6.89 7.20 17.93
CA ILE A 213 -6.84 7.11 16.46
C ILE A 213 -7.42 8.39 15.82
N PRO A 214 -6.86 8.88 14.69
CA PRO A 214 -7.40 10.02 13.95
C PRO A 214 -8.88 9.85 13.56
N SER A 215 -9.56 10.97 13.25
CA SER A 215 -11.00 11.01 12.95
C SER A 215 -11.45 10.01 11.89
N TRP A 216 -10.70 9.88 10.79
CA TRP A 216 -10.99 8.88 9.74
C TRP A 216 -10.88 7.45 10.25
N GLY A 217 -9.95 7.18 11.16
CA GLY A 217 -9.83 5.89 11.84
C GLY A 217 -11.05 5.59 12.68
N LYS A 218 -11.52 6.56 13.48
CA LYS A 218 -12.74 6.41 14.27
C LYS A 218 -13.93 6.08 13.39
N THR A 219 -14.12 6.79 12.28
CA THR A 219 -15.21 6.52 11.33
C THR A 219 -15.16 5.10 10.79
N TRP A 220 -14.01 4.62 10.31
CA TRP A 220 -13.87 3.24 9.83
C TRP A 220 -14.12 2.20 10.93
N LEU A 221 -13.60 2.41 12.14
CA LEU A 221 -13.86 1.52 13.26
C LEU A 221 -15.34 1.51 13.64
N SER A 222 -16.03 2.65 13.56
CA SER A 222 -17.48 2.74 13.80
C SER A 222 -18.32 2.09 12.72
N ILE A 223 -17.91 2.18 11.45
CA ILE A 223 -18.51 1.42 10.33
C ILE A 223 -18.39 -0.09 10.59
N LEU A 224 -17.24 -0.53 11.12
CA LEU A 224 -17.00 -1.93 11.48
C LEU A 224 -17.66 -2.36 12.81
N GLY A 225 -18.26 -1.43 13.55
CA GLY A 225 -18.86 -1.70 14.86
C GLY A 225 -17.85 -1.96 15.98
N LEU A 226 -16.61 -1.50 15.83
CA LEU A 226 -15.51 -1.60 16.79
C LEU A 226 -15.33 -0.33 17.63
N PHE A 227 -15.95 0.78 17.23
CA PHE A 227 -15.88 2.07 17.92
C PHE A 227 -17.26 2.72 17.97
N ASP A 228 -17.64 3.33 19.09
CA ASP A 228 -18.95 3.96 19.20
C ASP A 228 -19.02 5.26 18.39
N TRP A 229 -20.10 5.45 17.64
CA TRP A 229 -20.29 6.63 16.79
C TRP A 229 -20.31 7.94 17.58
N SER A 230 -20.67 7.92 18.87
CA SER A 230 -20.63 9.10 19.75
C SER A 230 -19.21 9.62 20.00
N GLY A 231 -18.18 8.79 19.79
CA GLY A 231 -16.78 9.21 19.89
C GLY A 231 -16.22 9.86 18.61
N CYS A 232 -17.01 9.90 17.54
CA CYS A 232 -16.66 10.55 16.27
C CYS A 232 -17.14 12.01 16.28
N ASN A 233 -16.32 12.92 15.73
CA ASN A 233 -16.78 14.28 15.46
C ASN A 233 -17.94 14.24 14.45
N PRO A 234 -19.03 14.99 14.68
CA PRO A 234 -20.17 14.98 13.78
C PRO A 234 -19.79 15.53 12.40
N MET A 235 -20.23 14.83 11.36
CA MET A 235 -20.12 15.25 9.96
C MET A 235 -21.54 15.43 9.40
N PRO A 236 -22.21 16.56 9.66
CA PRO A 236 -23.61 16.74 9.34
C PRO A 236 -23.86 16.74 7.82
N PRO A 237 -24.76 15.90 7.29
CA PRO A 237 -25.18 15.95 5.89
C PRO A 237 -25.76 17.29 5.45
N GLU A 238 -26.24 18.08 6.39
CA GLU A 238 -26.88 19.38 6.17
C GLU A 238 -25.96 20.40 5.51
N PHE A 239 -24.62 20.23 5.58
CA PHE A 239 -23.68 21.07 4.84
C PHE A 239 -23.94 21.09 3.33
N TRP A 240 -24.49 20.01 2.76
CA TRP A 240 -24.84 19.92 1.35
C TRP A 240 -26.10 20.70 0.96
N ILE A 241 -26.91 21.14 1.94
CA ILE A 241 -28.13 21.94 1.73
C ILE A 241 -27.80 23.44 1.72
N LEU A 242 -26.62 23.82 2.20
CA LEU A 242 -26.22 25.23 2.24
C LEU A 242 -26.20 25.86 0.84
N PRO A 243 -26.45 27.17 0.73
CA PRO A 243 -26.25 27.87 -0.53
C PRO A 243 -24.79 27.76 -0.99
N THR A 244 -24.57 27.46 -2.28
CA THR A 244 -23.24 27.38 -2.89
C THR A 244 -22.44 28.68 -2.77
N SER A 245 -23.10 29.81 -2.50
CA SER A 245 -22.47 31.10 -2.24
C SER A 245 -21.72 31.16 -0.91
N LEU A 246 -22.01 30.30 0.07
CA LEU A 246 -21.31 30.27 1.35
C LEU A 246 -19.89 29.68 1.20
N PRO A 247 -18.90 30.15 1.99
CA PRO A 247 -17.51 29.67 1.88
C PRO A 247 -17.32 28.23 2.36
N VAL A 248 -18.19 27.74 3.24
CA VAL A 248 -18.15 26.37 3.82
C VAL A 248 -18.93 25.33 3.01
N HIS A 249 -19.44 25.71 1.83
CA HIS A 249 -20.19 24.79 1.00
C HIS A 249 -19.26 23.73 0.38
N PRO A 250 -19.58 22.41 0.44
CA PRO A 250 -18.68 21.35 -0.03
C PRO A 250 -18.22 21.45 -1.49
N ALA A 251 -18.97 22.17 -2.33
CA ALA A 251 -18.58 22.45 -3.73
C ALA A 251 -17.44 23.46 -3.89
N LYS A 252 -17.04 24.16 -2.82
CA LYS A 252 -15.89 25.09 -2.82
C LYS A 252 -14.61 24.49 -2.24
N ASP A 253 -14.71 23.34 -1.56
CA ASP A 253 -13.55 22.65 -1.02
C ASP A 253 -12.75 21.92 -2.11
N VAL A 254 -11.50 21.58 -1.82
CA VAL A 254 -10.65 20.77 -2.71
C VAL A 254 -11.36 19.44 -2.99
N VAL A 255 -11.49 19.07 -4.27
CA VAL A 255 -12.28 17.93 -4.78
C VAL A 255 -12.08 16.63 -3.96
N LEU A 256 -10.85 16.34 -3.53
CA LEU A 256 -10.53 15.15 -2.73
C LEU A 256 -11.16 15.16 -1.32
N LEU A 257 -11.20 16.32 -0.67
CA LEU A 257 -11.89 16.50 0.61
C LEU A 257 -13.40 16.33 0.43
N SER A 258 -13.98 16.88 -0.63
CA SER A 258 -15.42 16.81 -0.91
C SER A 258 -15.90 15.36 -1.14
N ILE A 259 -15.13 14.54 -1.86
CA ILE A 259 -15.47 13.11 -2.08
C ILE A 259 -15.40 12.31 -0.78
N GLY A 260 -14.33 12.50 0.01
CA GLY A 260 -14.19 11.86 1.31
C GLY A 260 -15.29 12.28 2.30
N LEU A 261 -15.66 13.56 2.29
CA LEU A 261 -16.74 14.10 3.11
C LEU A 261 -18.09 13.47 2.73
N HIS A 262 -18.38 13.33 1.43
CA HIS A 262 -19.63 12.76 0.93
C HIS A 262 -19.85 11.31 1.38
N ALA A 263 -18.84 10.44 1.21
CA ALA A 263 -18.93 9.03 1.58
C ALA A 263 -19.13 8.84 3.11
N ASN A 264 -18.44 9.65 3.91
CA ASN A 264 -18.59 9.63 5.37
C ASN A 264 -19.96 10.14 5.82
N VAL A 265 -20.44 11.22 5.21
CA VAL A 265 -21.78 11.78 5.46
C VAL A 265 -22.89 10.76 5.16
N VAL A 266 -22.80 10.04 4.04
CA VAL A 266 -23.78 8.99 3.67
C VAL A 266 -23.78 7.87 4.71
N SER A 267 -22.59 7.47 5.18
CA SER A 267 -22.45 6.42 6.20
C SER A 267 -23.09 6.83 7.53
N VAL A 268 -22.88 8.08 7.97
CA VAL A 268 -23.52 8.64 9.17
C VAL A 268 -25.05 8.72 8.99
N ARG A 269 -25.53 9.16 7.83
CA ARG A 269 -26.97 9.24 7.53
C ARG A 269 -27.64 7.86 7.55
N GLU A 270 -27.01 6.83 6.99
CA GLU A 270 -27.57 5.48 6.99
C GLU A 270 -27.59 4.86 8.40
N LYS A 271 -26.64 5.21 9.28
CA LYS A 271 -26.72 4.88 10.70
C LYS A 271 -27.94 5.53 11.35
N ILE A 272 -28.14 6.83 11.16
CA ILE A 272 -29.32 7.57 11.68
C ILE A 272 -30.62 6.94 11.17
N ARG A 273 -30.68 6.60 9.88
CA ARG A 273 -31.85 5.96 9.25
C ARG A 273 -32.16 4.58 9.86
N ARG A 274 -31.13 3.77 10.14
CA ARG A 274 -31.28 2.44 10.75
C ARG A 274 -31.64 2.53 12.23
N THR A 275 -31.15 3.53 12.96
CA THR A 275 -31.54 3.76 14.35
C THR A 275 -33.00 4.20 14.48
N ASN A 276 -33.54 4.94 13.51
CA ASN A 276 -34.93 5.39 13.51
C ASN A 276 -35.95 4.34 13.03
N HIS A 277 -35.52 3.26 12.35
CA HIS A 277 -36.43 2.24 11.81
C HIS A 277 -36.45 0.90 12.55
N THR A 278 -35.64 0.73 13.59
CA THR A 278 -35.63 -0.51 14.36
C THR A 278 -35.35 -0.25 15.83
N SER A 279 -36.36 -0.50 16.68
CA SER A 279 -36.18 -0.72 18.12
C SER A 279 -35.46 -2.04 18.45
N ASP A 280 -34.95 -2.76 17.45
CA ASP A 280 -34.20 -4.00 17.64
C ASP A 280 -32.94 -4.01 16.76
N SER A 281 -31.78 -4.18 17.39
CA SER A 281 -30.45 -4.20 16.81
C SER A 281 -30.20 -5.43 15.92
N VAL A 282 -30.77 -5.44 14.71
CA VAL A 282 -30.70 -6.61 13.80
C VAL A 282 -29.32 -6.78 13.12
N ILE A 283 -28.42 -5.80 13.15
CA ILE A 283 -27.03 -5.96 12.65
C ILE A 283 -26.06 -6.47 13.73
N GLU A 284 -26.39 -6.39 15.02
CA GLU A 284 -25.45 -6.83 16.05
C GLU A 284 -25.23 -8.35 16.11
N ARG A 285 -26.09 -9.14 15.45
CA ARG A 285 -26.06 -10.61 15.57
C ARG A 285 -25.78 -11.40 14.29
N ARG A 286 -25.86 -10.82 13.08
CA ARG A 286 -25.90 -11.64 11.84
C ARG A 286 -24.76 -11.51 10.82
N THR A 287 -23.78 -10.62 10.96
CA THR A 287 -22.72 -10.48 9.92
C THR A 287 -21.33 -10.18 10.45
N VAL A 288 -21.04 -10.57 11.69
CA VAL A 288 -19.67 -10.53 12.23
C VAL A 288 -19.19 -11.98 12.41
N PRO A 289 -18.43 -12.55 11.45
CA PRO A 289 -17.66 -13.77 11.64
C PRO A 289 -17.00 -13.85 13.02
N SER A 290 -16.83 -15.06 13.54
CA SER A 290 -16.20 -15.33 14.84
C SER A 290 -14.88 -14.60 15.04
N ALA A 291 -14.09 -14.41 13.96
CA ALA A 291 -12.83 -13.65 13.96
C ALA A 291 -13.00 -12.18 14.35
N LEU A 292 -14.01 -11.48 13.82
CA LEU A 292 -14.29 -10.09 14.20
C LEU A 292 -15.13 -9.97 15.47
N ARG A 293 -15.90 -10.99 15.86
CA ARG A 293 -16.51 -11.03 17.21
C ARG A 293 -15.42 -11.15 18.27
N LYS A 294 -14.40 -11.98 18.04
CA LYS A 294 -13.17 -11.99 18.83
C LYS A 294 -12.47 -10.64 18.77
N CYS A 295 -12.34 -9.99 17.60
CA CYS A 295 -11.80 -8.63 17.55
C CYS A 295 -12.65 -7.59 18.29
N LYS A 296 -13.99 -7.69 18.30
CA LYS A 296 -14.87 -6.78 19.05
C LYS A 296 -14.75 -7.01 20.56
N VAL A 297 -14.64 -8.27 20.99
CA VAL A 297 -14.39 -8.63 22.39
C VAL A 297 -12.98 -8.21 22.81
N GLU A 298 -11.94 -8.51 22.02
CA GLU A 298 -10.55 -8.07 22.22
C GLU A 298 -10.43 -6.53 22.12
N ALA A 299 -11.21 -5.85 21.27
CA ALA A 299 -11.17 -4.40 21.17
C ALA A 299 -11.91 -3.72 22.32
N GLY A 300 -13.06 -4.27 22.71
CA GLY A 300 -13.84 -3.79 23.85
C GLY A 300 -13.17 -4.07 25.19
N GLN A 301 -12.44 -5.19 25.33
CA GLN A 301 -11.74 -5.56 26.58
C GLN A 301 -10.30 -5.06 26.64
N THR A 302 -9.62 -4.88 25.50
CA THR A 302 -8.17 -4.60 25.48
C THR A 302 -7.82 -3.21 24.91
N PHE A 303 -8.60 -2.63 23.98
CA PHE A 303 -8.26 -1.33 23.36
C PHE A 303 -9.03 -0.13 23.93
N MET A 304 -10.12 -0.36 24.65
CA MET A 304 -10.91 0.68 25.31
C MET A 304 -10.59 0.64 26.82
N ARG A 305 -9.61 1.43 27.27
CA ARG A 305 -9.38 1.59 28.72
C ARG A 305 -10.53 2.42 29.29
N GLU A 306 -11.30 1.85 30.21
CA GLU A 306 -12.33 2.59 30.96
C GLU A 306 -11.65 3.72 31.78
N GLY A 307 -12.16 4.94 31.64
CA GLY A 307 -11.77 6.08 32.46
C GLY A 307 -10.80 7.05 31.77
N GLY A 308 -11.37 8.00 31.02
CA GLY A 308 -10.67 9.20 30.57
C GLY A 308 -11.64 10.39 30.59
N SER A 309 -11.55 11.19 31.64
CA SER A 309 -12.31 12.43 31.84
C SER A 309 -12.16 13.39 30.66
N LEU A 310 -13.29 13.96 30.23
CA LEU A 310 -13.40 15.05 29.27
C LEU A 310 -12.75 16.32 29.83
N LEU A 311 -11.55 16.66 29.36
CA LEU A 311 -11.09 18.05 29.31
C LEU A 311 -10.32 18.26 27.99
N SER A 312 -10.76 19.28 27.26
CA SER A 312 -10.07 19.82 26.09
C SER A 312 -8.70 20.38 26.50
N PRO A 313 -7.78 20.48 25.52
CA PRO A 313 -7.53 21.82 25.03
C PRO A 313 -7.50 21.90 23.50
N PHE A 314 -8.10 22.99 23.01
CA PHE A 314 -7.83 23.59 21.70
C PHE A 314 -6.36 24.05 21.62
N LEU A 315 -5.86 24.15 20.38
CA LEU A 315 -4.69 24.95 19.98
C LEU A 315 -3.32 24.47 20.53
N ASP A 316 -2.77 23.39 19.97
CA ASP A 316 -1.32 23.35 19.70
C ASP A 316 -0.99 22.21 18.72
N SER A 317 -1.10 22.51 17.43
CA SER A 317 -0.37 21.76 16.41
C SER A 317 0.09 22.76 15.38
N GLY A 318 1.15 23.50 15.72
CA GLY A 318 1.96 24.25 14.77
C GLY A 318 2.57 23.31 13.74
N LEU A 319 1.76 22.91 12.76
CA LEU A 319 2.25 22.39 11.50
C LEU A 319 2.59 23.60 10.62
N PRO A 320 3.82 23.75 10.11
CA PRO A 320 4.10 24.79 9.15
C PRO A 320 3.29 24.52 7.88
N LEU A 321 2.38 25.44 7.58
CA LEU A 321 1.73 25.57 6.28
C LEU A 321 2.82 25.80 5.23
N GLY A 322 3.01 24.82 4.33
CA GLY A 322 3.82 24.99 3.13
C GLY A 322 4.96 23.99 2.99
N GLN A 323 4.63 22.73 2.71
CA GLN A 323 5.46 21.94 1.80
C GLN A 323 4.56 21.34 0.73
N SER A 324 4.82 21.80 -0.50
CA SER A 324 4.28 21.28 -1.74
C SER A 324 4.59 19.79 -1.88
N VAL A 325 3.63 18.99 -2.34
CA VAL A 325 3.76 17.55 -2.63
C VAL A 325 4.51 17.33 -3.97
N SER A 326 5.34 18.28 -4.42
CA SER A 326 6.03 18.21 -5.72
C SER A 326 7.42 17.56 -5.68
N ASP A 327 8.05 17.40 -4.52
CA ASP A 327 9.52 17.21 -4.49
C ASP A 327 10.00 15.80 -4.05
N VAL A 328 9.11 14.84 -3.85
CA VAL A 328 9.50 13.48 -3.41
C VAL A 328 9.81 12.53 -4.58
N GLY A 329 9.60 12.97 -5.83
CA GLY A 329 9.76 12.14 -7.03
C GLY A 329 11.18 11.95 -7.57
N ALA A 330 12.22 12.55 -6.97
CA ALA A 330 13.53 12.67 -7.62
C ALA A 330 14.70 11.89 -6.99
N SER A 331 14.55 11.20 -5.85
CA SER A 331 15.72 10.66 -5.11
C SER A 331 15.75 9.15 -4.88
N ALA A 332 15.07 8.34 -5.69
CA ALA A 332 15.08 6.87 -5.54
C ALA A 332 15.80 6.09 -6.66
N HIS A 333 16.50 6.76 -7.59
CA HIS A 333 17.13 6.10 -8.75
C HIS A 333 18.64 5.85 -8.65
N SER A 334 19.28 6.07 -7.49
CA SER A 334 20.71 5.79 -7.31
C SER A 334 20.98 4.68 -6.29
N LEU A 335 20.50 3.46 -6.57
CA LEU A 335 21.09 2.24 -6.05
C LEU A 335 21.04 1.20 -7.17
N ALA A 336 22.16 1.11 -7.89
CA ALA A 336 22.36 0.19 -8.98
C ALA A 336 22.17 -1.26 -8.51
N LEU A 337 21.11 -1.91 -8.99
CA LEU A 337 20.95 -3.36 -8.92
C LEU A 337 22.00 -4.01 -9.83
N GLN A 338 22.95 -4.72 -9.21
CA GLN A 338 23.74 -5.76 -9.89
C GLN A 338 22.83 -6.96 -10.19
N PRO A 339 22.90 -7.56 -11.39
CA PRO A 339 22.44 -8.93 -11.57
C PRO A 339 23.51 -9.87 -10.99
N ALA A 340 23.14 -10.59 -9.93
CA ALA A 340 23.90 -11.77 -9.50
C ALA A 340 23.69 -12.88 -10.54
N GLY A 341 24.76 -13.31 -11.22
CA GLY A 341 24.75 -14.54 -12.01
C GLY A 341 25.40 -14.46 -13.40
N GLN A 342 26.71 -14.23 -13.47
CA GLN A 342 27.55 -14.83 -14.51
C GLN A 342 28.83 -15.34 -13.88
N LYS A 343 28.95 -16.68 -13.76
CA LYS A 343 30.22 -17.36 -13.56
C LYS A 343 30.99 -17.28 -14.88
N GLU A 344 32.03 -16.47 -14.92
CA GLU A 344 33.07 -16.62 -15.92
C GLU A 344 34.21 -17.46 -15.33
N SER A 345 34.49 -18.55 -16.02
CA SER A 345 35.62 -19.44 -15.81
C SER A 345 36.93 -18.72 -16.10
N SER A 346 37.81 -18.59 -15.11
CA SER A 346 39.24 -18.44 -15.35
C SER A 346 39.94 -19.72 -14.88
N GLY A 347 40.44 -20.48 -15.85
CA GLY A 347 41.46 -21.50 -15.61
C GLY A 347 42.84 -20.90 -15.89
N SER A 348 43.84 -21.48 -15.22
CA SER A 348 45.30 -21.53 -15.56
C SER A 348 46.01 -20.16 -15.67
N ASP A 349 47.08 -19.84 -14.96
CA ASP A 349 48.20 -20.64 -14.45
C ASP A 349 48.86 -19.89 -13.28
N ASP A 350 49.21 -20.58 -12.20
CA ASP A 350 50.22 -20.12 -11.25
C ASP A 350 51.13 -21.32 -10.94
N GLU A 351 52.20 -21.45 -11.74
CA GLU A 351 53.36 -22.26 -11.39
C GLU A 351 54.33 -21.42 -10.56
N ALA A 352 54.81 -22.06 -9.50
CA ALA A 352 55.71 -21.52 -8.51
C ALA A 352 57.03 -20.99 -9.10
N HIS A 353 57.55 -19.91 -8.52
CA HIS A 353 58.96 -19.87 -8.14
C HIS A 353 59.17 -19.13 -6.82
N SER A 354 60.04 -19.75 -6.03
CA SER A 354 60.28 -19.54 -4.62
C SER A 354 61.41 -18.55 -4.33
N LEU A 355 61.42 -18.09 -3.08
CA LEU A 355 62.56 -17.70 -2.23
C LEU A 355 63.13 -16.29 -2.37
N ARG A 356 62.84 -15.47 -1.35
CA ARG A 356 63.83 -15.05 -0.32
C ARG A 356 63.11 -14.49 0.91
N GLY A 357 63.43 -15.01 2.09
CA GLY A 357 62.99 -14.53 3.40
C GLY A 357 62.44 -15.65 4.27
#